data_AF-A0A838USJ8-F1
#
_entry.id   AF-A0A838USJ8-F1
#
_cell.length_a   1.000
_cell.length_b   1.000
_cell.length_c   1.000
_cell.angle_alpha   90.00
_cell.angle_beta   90.00
_cell.angle_gamma   90.00
#
_symmetry.space_group_name_H-M   'P 1'
#
loop_
_entity.id
_entity.type
_entity.pdbx_description
1 polymer ?
#
loop_
_entity_poly.entity_id
_entity_poly.type
_entity_poly.pdbx_seq_one_letter_code
_entity_poly.pdbx_strand_id
1 'polypeptide(L)'
;MSIANQSPARPQVALAKPLGIGLGVAFIWALGAQMLTNVFLAIRFGARGFAMSPAQPGMTVFLVVGFLVAFGLSVALGEGLRSGQKWAWWIVVVLTGALSLGGLITIPATVSALSHHDGWVLWPQLILLTLPPFIFYRLLQAPTRTWFDHVTVAAARARHNAPVWFATIIGSAAVGGFLTAIFARLG
;
A
#
# COMPACT_ATOMS: atom_id res chain seq x y z
N MET A 1 12.01 49.79 27.70
CA MET A 1 10.84 48.89 27.68
C MET A 1 10.63 48.42 26.25
N SER A 2 10.98 47.17 25.93
CA SER A 2 10.85 46.60 24.59
C SER A 2 9.53 45.84 24.50
N ILE A 3 8.61 46.32 23.65
CA ILE A 3 7.34 45.66 23.39
C ILE A 3 7.63 44.49 22.44
N ALA A 4 7.76 43.29 23.00
CA ALA A 4 7.90 42.07 22.23
C ALA A 4 6.64 41.89 21.38
N ASN A 5 6.81 42.01 20.07
CA ASN A 5 5.80 41.79 19.05
C ASN A 5 5.43 40.29 19.03
N GLN A 6 4.53 39.87 19.92
CA GLN A 6 3.95 38.54 19.90
C GLN A 6 3.02 38.46 18.69
N SER A 7 3.58 38.05 17.55
CA SER A 7 2.77 37.63 16.40
C SER A 7 1.77 36.57 16.88
N PRO A 8 0.46 36.73 16.64
CA PRO A 8 -0.51 35.74 17.05
C PRO A 8 -0.17 34.43 16.34
N ALA A 9 0.21 33.41 17.13
CA ALA A 9 0.36 32.05 16.65
C ALA A 9 -0.96 31.68 15.95
N ARG A 10 -0.91 31.44 14.63
CA ARG A 10 -2.09 31.04 13.87
C ARG A 10 -2.72 29.85 14.60
N PRO A 11 -4.04 29.86 14.86
CA PRO A 11 -4.68 28.73 15.51
C PRO A 11 -4.38 27.49 14.67
N GLN A 12 -3.60 26.57 15.23
CA GLN A 12 -3.44 25.25 14.67
C GLN A 12 -4.81 24.60 14.80
N VAL A 13 -5.63 24.71 13.75
CA VAL A 13 -6.87 23.95 13.63
C VAL A 13 -6.46 22.50 13.87
N ALA A 14 -6.94 21.91 14.96
CA ALA A 14 -6.70 20.52 15.30
C ALA A 14 -7.45 19.65 14.29
N LEU A 15 -6.96 19.60 13.05
CA LEU A 15 -7.48 18.76 11.99
C LEU A 15 -7.22 17.32 12.44
N ALA A 16 -8.24 16.66 13.00
CA ALA A 16 -8.17 15.24 13.33
C ALA A 16 -7.69 14.45 12.09
N LYS A 17 -6.82 13.45 12.29
CA LYS A 17 -6.28 12.67 11.16
C LYS A 17 -7.45 12.00 10.41
N PRO A 18 -7.63 12.27 9.11
CA PRO A 18 -8.64 11.59 8.32
C PRO A 18 -8.34 10.08 8.26
N LEU A 19 -9.37 9.27 8.50
CA LEU A 19 -9.29 7.81 8.50
C LEU A 19 -8.71 7.24 7.19
N GLY A 20 -8.97 7.88 6.05
CA GLY A 20 -8.45 7.49 4.74
C GLY A 20 -6.93 7.46 4.66
N ILE A 21 -6.24 8.29 5.44
CA ILE A 21 -4.77 8.35 5.47
C ILE A 21 -4.20 7.13 6.19
N GLY A 22 -4.80 6.73 7.33
CA GLY A 22 -4.37 5.55 8.05
C GLY A 22 -4.49 4.29 7.21
N LEU A 23 -5.65 4.13 6.54
CA LEU A 23 -5.90 3.00 5.65
C LEU A 23 -5.00 2.99 4.42
N GLY A 24 -4.80 4.15 3.78
CA GLY A 24 -3.92 4.27 2.62
C GLY A 24 -2.47 3.90 2.95
N VAL A 25 -1.95 4.37 4.08
CA VAL A 25 -0.58 4.01 4.54
C VAL A 25 -0.49 2.51 4.80
N ALA A 26 -1.44 1.95 5.56
CA ALA A 26 -1.45 0.52 5.88
C ALA A 26 -1.51 -0.35 4.61
N PHE A 27 -2.36 0.03 3.65
CA PHE A 27 -2.49 -0.67 2.37
C PHE A 27 -1.20 -0.66 1.55
N ILE A 28 -0.56 0.51 1.40
CA ILE A 28 0.70 0.62 0.63
C ILE A 28 1.82 -0.16 1.30
N TRP A 29 1.91 -0.11 2.63
CA TRP A 29 2.93 -0.87 3.33
C TRP A 29 2.67 -2.37 3.30
N ALA A 30 1.40 -2.80 3.31
CA ALA A 30 1.03 -4.20 3.06
C ALA A 30 1.44 -4.63 1.64
N LEU A 31 1.24 -3.78 0.63
CA LEU A 31 1.75 -4.03 -0.73
C LEU A 31 3.28 -4.13 -0.73
N GLY A 32 3.98 -3.23 -0.03
CA GLY A 32 5.43 -3.31 0.13
C GLY A 32 5.86 -4.64 0.74
N ALA A 33 5.21 -5.05 1.83
CA ALA A 33 5.49 -6.33 2.46
C ALA A 33 5.24 -7.53 1.52
N GLN A 34 4.16 -7.50 0.73
CA GLN A 34 3.90 -8.50 -0.29
C GLN A 34 5.02 -8.55 -1.33
N MET A 35 5.55 -7.40 -1.77
CA MET A 35 6.68 -7.37 -2.70
C MET A 35 7.92 -8.01 -2.07
N LEU A 36 8.18 -7.76 -0.77
CA LEU A 36 9.27 -8.41 -0.06
C LEU A 36 9.08 -9.93 0.07
N THR A 37 7.86 -10.40 0.31
CA THR A 37 7.52 -11.83 0.25
C THR A 37 7.82 -12.39 -1.14
N ASN A 38 7.45 -11.68 -2.20
CA ASN A 38 7.69 -12.11 -3.57
C ASN A 38 9.19 -12.18 -3.90
N VAL A 39 10.04 -11.34 -3.30
CA VAL A 39 11.52 -11.49 -3.38
C VAL A 39 11.95 -12.85 -2.85
N PHE A 40 11.49 -13.23 -1.65
CA PHE A 40 11.84 -14.51 -1.05
C PHE A 40 11.37 -15.68 -1.91
N LEU A 41 10.14 -15.62 -2.41
CA LEU A 41 9.58 -16.63 -3.30
C LEU A 41 10.37 -16.72 -4.63
N ALA A 42 10.75 -15.59 -5.23
CA ALA A 42 11.52 -15.56 -6.45
C ALA A 42 12.92 -16.17 -6.26
N ILE A 43 13.57 -15.93 -5.12
CA ILE A 43 14.86 -16.56 -4.77
C ILE A 43 14.67 -18.07 -4.55
N ARG A 44 13.60 -18.48 -3.84
CA ARG A 44 13.39 -19.88 -3.45
C ARG A 44 12.91 -20.78 -4.58
N PHE A 45 12.05 -20.28 -5.45
CA PHE A 45 11.37 -21.04 -6.51
C PHE A 45 11.82 -20.65 -7.93
N GLY A 46 12.63 -19.59 -8.05
CA GLY A 46 13.04 -19.05 -9.34
C GLY A 46 11.88 -18.42 -10.11
N ALA A 47 12.13 -18.05 -11.37
CA ALA A 47 11.12 -17.43 -12.23
C ALA A 47 9.97 -18.39 -12.62
N ARG A 48 10.13 -19.70 -12.41
CA ARG A 48 9.10 -20.72 -12.71
C ARG A 48 7.85 -20.58 -11.84
N GLY A 49 7.98 -20.00 -10.65
CA GLY A 49 6.84 -19.69 -9.78
C GLY A 49 6.04 -18.46 -10.19
N PHE A 50 6.52 -17.69 -11.19
CA PHE A 50 5.94 -16.40 -11.58
C PHE A 50 5.67 -16.26 -13.08
N ALA A 51 6.26 -17.10 -13.92
CA ALA A 51 6.11 -17.07 -15.37
C ALA A 51 5.53 -18.39 -15.89
N MET A 52 4.51 -18.30 -16.74
CA MET A 52 3.96 -19.46 -17.48
C MET A 52 4.90 -19.97 -18.59
N SER A 53 5.96 -19.22 -18.90
CA SER A 53 6.91 -19.49 -19.98
C SER A 53 8.26 -20.00 -19.43
N PRO A 54 9.04 -20.82 -20.16
CA PRO A 54 10.35 -21.27 -19.74
C PRO A 54 11.23 -20.11 -19.26
N ALA A 55 11.68 -20.22 -18.01
CA ALA A 55 12.48 -19.21 -17.34
C ALA A 55 13.75 -18.90 -18.15
N GLN A 56 13.83 -17.71 -18.73
CA GLN A 56 15.03 -17.23 -19.39
C GLN A 56 16.18 -17.04 -18.38
N PRO A 57 17.44 -17.25 -18.79
CA PRO A 57 18.60 -16.91 -17.96
C PRO A 57 18.51 -15.47 -17.48
N GLY A 58 18.64 -15.25 -16.17
CA GLY A 58 18.56 -13.90 -15.55
C GLY A 58 17.16 -13.41 -15.18
N MET A 59 16.08 -14.10 -15.58
CA MET A 59 14.71 -13.70 -15.24
C MET A 59 14.47 -13.64 -13.72
N THR A 60 15.03 -14.57 -12.95
CA THR A 60 14.95 -14.53 -11.48
C THR A 60 15.60 -13.27 -10.90
N VAL A 61 16.77 -12.87 -11.41
CA VAL A 61 17.46 -11.66 -10.95
C VAL A 61 16.61 -10.44 -11.27
N PHE A 62 16.06 -10.37 -12.49
CA PHE A 62 15.15 -9.30 -12.89
C PHE A 62 13.92 -9.20 -11.97
N LEU A 63 13.27 -10.32 -11.67
CA LEU A 63 12.11 -10.35 -10.76
C LEU A 63 12.48 -9.90 -9.35
N VAL A 64 13.59 -10.40 -8.79
CA VAL A 64 14.08 -10.01 -7.46
C VAL A 64 14.35 -8.50 -7.40
N VAL A 65 15.06 -7.96 -8.38
CA VAL A 65 15.34 -6.52 -8.46
C VAL A 65 14.04 -5.73 -8.59
N GLY A 66 13.13 -6.15 -9.47
CA GLY A 66 11.83 -5.52 -9.66
C GLY A 66 11.00 -5.47 -8.37
N PHE A 67 10.92 -6.58 -7.65
CA PHE A 67 10.20 -6.64 -6.37
C PHE A 67 10.88 -5.80 -5.27
N LEU A 68 12.21 -5.76 -5.21
CA LEU A 68 12.92 -4.90 -4.26
C LEU A 68 12.69 -3.41 -4.55
N VAL A 69 12.69 -3.02 -5.82
CA VAL A 69 12.37 -1.65 -6.24
C VAL A 69 10.92 -1.32 -5.87
N ALA A 70 9.97 -2.20 -6.17
CA ALA A 70 8.57 -2.02 -5.83
C ALA A 70 8.34 -1.91 -4.30
N PHE A 71 9.07 -2.71 -3.51
CA PHE A 71 9.08 -2.60 -2.05
C PHE A 71 9.57 -1.22 -1.59
N GLY A 72 10.73 -0.77 -2.06
CA GLY A 72 11.29 0.52 -1.70
C GLY A 72 10.37 1.69 -2.06
N LEU A 73 9.78 1.65 -3.25
CA LEU A 73 8.80 2.65 -3.71
C LEU A 73 7.55 2.64 -2.82
N SER A 74 7.04 1.47 -2.44
CA SER A 74 5.89 1.35 -1.55
C SER A 74 6.19 1.94 -0.16
N VAL A 75 7.35 1.64 0.42
CA VAL A 75 7.77 2.20 1.71
C VAL A 75 7.88 3.73 1.63
N ALA A 76 8.54 4.25 0.59
CA ALA A 76 8.71 5.69 0.37
C ALA A 76 7.37 6.39 0.15
N LEU A 77 6.46 5.80 -0.62
CA LEU A 77 5.13 6.37 -0.88
C LEU A 77 4.27 6.37 0.38
N GLY A 78 4.28 5.29 1.15
CA GLY A 78 3.56 5.23 2.42
C GLY A 78 4.11 6.22 3.44
N GLU A 79 5.43 6.41 3.50
CA GLU A 79 6.06 7.45 4.33
C GLU A 79 5.70 8.86 3.83
N GLY A 80 5.68 9.09 2.53
CA GLY A 80 5.22 10.34 1.93
C GLY A 80 3.78 10.67 2.32
N LEU A 81 2.88 9.69 2.22
CA LEU A 81 1.48 9.82 2.61
C LEU A 81 1.35 10.07 4.12
N ARG A 82 2.12 9.34 4.95
CA ARG A 82 2.15 9.49 6.41
C ARG A 82 2.65 10.86 6.84
N SER A 83 3.66 11.37 6.17
CA SER A 83 4.27 12.68 6.45
C SER A 83 3.47 13.85 5.86
N GLY A 84 2.30 13.59 5.27
CA GLY A 84 1.41 14.64 4.77
C GLY A 84 1.87 15.28 3.47
N GLN A 85 2.69 14.58 2.68
CA GLN A 85 3.16 15.12 1.41
C GLN A 85 2.07 15.01 0.35
N LYS A 86 1.69 16.16 -0.23
CA LYS A 86 0.59 16.28 -1.20
C LYS A 86 0.81 15.48 -2.48
N TRP A 87 2.05 15.32 -2.94
CA TRP A 87 2.35 14.49 -4.10
C TRP A 87 2.05 13.01 -3.83
N ALA A 88 2.39 12.52 -2.62
CA ALA A 88 2.14 11.14 -2.24
C ALA A 88 0.65 10.86 -2.17
N TRP A 89 -0.15 11.80 -1.63
CA TRP A 89 -1.60 11.72 -1.68
C TRP A 89 -2.14 11.53 -3.10
N TRP A 90 -1.72 12.35 -4.06
CA TRP A 90 -2.17 12.22 -5.45
C TRP A 90 -1.77 10.88 -6.07
N ILE A 91 -0.53 10.43 -5.87
CA ILE A 91 -0.09 9.12 -6.38
C ILE A 91 -0.97 8.00 -5.81
N VAL A 92 -1.30 8.06 -4.52
CA VAL A 92 -2.12 7.02 -3.87
C VAL A 92 -3.57 7.07 -4.35
N VAL A 93 -4.12 8.26 -4.58
CA VAL A 93 -5.45 8.42 -5.22
C VAL A 93 -5.43 7.76 -6.60
N VAL A 94 -4.43 8.05 -7.44
CA VAL A 94 -4.32 7.44 -8.77
C VAL A 94 -4.14 5.94 -8.69
N LEU A 95 -3.24 5.46 -7.83
CA LEU A 95 -2.96 4.03 -7.64
C LEU A 95 -4.19 3.26 -7.17
N THR A 96 -4.90 3.77 -6.15
CA THR A 96 -6.10 3.12 -5.62
C THR A 96 -7.24 3.12 -6.63
N GLY A 97 -7.42 4.21 -7.39
CA GLY A 97 -8.36 4.25 -8.50
C GLY A 97 -8.01 3.24 -9.61
N ALA A 98 -6.72 3.15 -9.99
CA ALA A 98 -6.26 2.20 -10.99
C ALA A 98 -6.45 0.74 -10.53
N LEU A 99 -6.17 0.44 -9.26
CA LEU A 99 -6.39 -0.89 -8.67
C LEU A 99 -7.88 -1.25 -8.60
N SER A 100 -8.76 -0.28 -8.31
CA SER A 100 -10.21 -0.49 -8.37
C SER A 100 -10.68 -0.88 -9.78
N LEU A 101 -10.20 -0.16 -10.79
CA LEU A 101 -10.51 -0.48 -12.19
C LEU A 101 -9.90 -1.82 -12.60
N GLY A 102 -8.66 -2.10 -12.18
CA GLY A 102 -8.01 -3.38 -12.38
C GLY A 102 -8.83 -4.54 -11.82
N GLY A 103 -9.37 -4.39 -10.61
CA GLY A 103 -10.29 -5.36 -10.01
C GLY A 103 -11.51 -5.64 -10.89
N LEU A 104 -12.13 -4.62 -11.48
CA LEU A 104 -13.27 -4.83 -12.39
C LEU A 104 -12.84 -5.57 -13.68
N ILE A 105 -11.70 -5.19 -14.23
CA ILE A 105 -11.16 -5.77 -15.47
C ILE A 105 -10.79 -7.25 -15.28
N THR A 106 -10.35 -7.66 -14.09
CA THR A 106 -9.91 -9.05 -13.82
C THR A 106 -11.07 -10.02 -13.55
N ILE A 107 -12.33 -9.55 -13.41
CA ILE A 107 -13.49 -10.40 -13.11
C ILE A 107 -13.61 -11.59 -14.08
N PRO A 108 -13.53 -11.44 -15.42
CA PRO A 108 -13.67 -12.58 -16.33
C PRO A 108 -12.58 -13.65 -16.13
N ALA A 109 -11.35 -13.23 -15.85
CA ALA A 109 -10.26 -14.14 -15.53
C ALA A 109 -10.50 -14.89 -14.21
N THR A 110 -11.01 -14.20 -13.19
CA THR A 110 -11.41 -14.83 -11.91
C THR A 110 -12.53 -15.85 -12.12
N VAL A 111 -13.55 -15.52 -12.90
CA VAL A 111 -14.66 -16.45 -13.22
C VAL A 111 -14.12 -17.71 -13.93
N SER A 112 -13.22 -17.52 -14.89
CA SER A 112 -12.58 -18.64 -15.59
C SER A 112 -11.71 -19.50 -14.67
N ALA A 113 -10.94 -18.90 -13.76
CA ALA A 113 -10.16 -19.67 -12.78
C ALA A 113 -11.06 -20.46 -11.81
N LEU A 114 -12.19 -19.88 -11.38
CA LEU A 114 -13.16 -20.55 -10.53
C LEU A 114 -13.83 -21.75 -11.19
N SER A 115 -14.09 -21.69 -12.50
CA SER A 115 -14.60 -22.86 -13.23
C SER A 115 -13.60 -24.01 -13.30
N HIS A 116 -12.31 -23.76 -13.04
CA HIS A 116 -11.26 -24.78 -12.91
C HIS A 116 -10.96 -25.14 -11.45
N HIS A 117 -11.89 -24.85 -10.53
CA HIS A 117 -11.76 -25.10 -9.09
C HIS A 117 -10.62 -24.34 -8.40
N ASP A 118 -10.08 -23.29 -9.02
CA ASP A 118 -9.14 -22.39 -8.35
C ASP A 118 -9.92 -21.35 -7.54
N GLY A 119 -10.30 -21.73 -6.32
CA GLY A 119 -10.96 -20.83 -5.38
C GLY A 119 -10.07 -19.70 -4.87
N TRP A 120 -8.74 -19.82 -5.02
CA TRP A 120 -7.78 -18.90 -4.42
C TRP A 120 -7.82 -17.52 -5.07
N VAL A 121 -8.09 -17.45 -6.37
CA VAL A 121 -8.21 -16.19 -7.10
C VAL A 121 -9.30 -15.26 -6.56
N LEU A 122 -10.25 -15.76 -5.76
CA LEU A 122 -11.27 -14.94 -5.11
C LEU A 122 -10.68 -14.01 -4.06
N TRP A 123 -9.67 -14.44 -3.30
CA TRP A 123 -9.11 -13.62 -2.24
C TRP A 123 -8.52 -12.28 -2.74
N PRO A 124 -7.57 -12.26 -3.70
CA PRO A 124 -7.07 -11.01 -4.26
C PRO A 124 -8.17 -10.24 -5.00
N GLN A 125 -9.13 -10.93 -5.64
CA GLN A 125 -10.25 -10.28 -6.31
C GLN A 125 -11.16 -9.52 -5.32
N LEU A 126 -11.50 -10.13 -4.19
CA LEU A 126 -12.28 -9.50 -3.13
C LEU A 126 -11.54 -8.27 -2.58
N ILE A 127 -10.23 -8.38 -2.35
CA ILE A 127 -9.42 -7.23 -1.93
C ILE A 127 -9.51 -6.11 -2.96
N LEU A 128 -9.27 -6.39 -4.25
CA LEU A 128 -9.28 -5.38 -5.31
C LEU A 128 -10.64 -4.69 -5.47
N LEU A 129 -11.73 -5.44 -5.33
CA LEU A 129 -13.10 -4.92 -5.47
C LEU A 129 -13.62 -4.17 -4.23
N THR A 130 -12.98 -4.32 -3.06
CA THR A 130 -13.46 -3.72 -1.81
C THR A 130 -12.51 -2.66 -1.27
N LEU A 131 -11.24 -2.99 -1.10
CA LEU A 131 -10.32 -2.18 -0.31
C LEU A 131 -9.80 -0.96 -1.10
N PRO A 132 -9.22 -1.08 -2.32
CA PRO A 132 -8.85 0.08 -3.13
C PRO A 132 -10.00 1.07 -3.37
N PRO A 133 -11.23 0.66 -3.77
CA PRO A 133 -12.29 1.63 -4.03
C PRO A 133 -12.74 2.34 -2.76
N PHE A 134 -12.76 1.64 -1.62
CA PHE A 134 -13.03 2.26 -0.33
C PHE A 134 -11.96 3.29 0.05
N ILE A 135 -10.67 2.94 -0.07
CA ILE A 135 -9.56 3.87 0.22
C ILE A 135 -9.62 5.07 -0.72
N PHE A 136 -9.80 4.84 -2.02
CA PHE A 136 -9.95 5.87 -3.04
C PHE A 136 -11.05 6.87 -2.66
N TYR A 137 -12.26 6.36 -2.35
CA TYR A 137 -13.37 7.18 -1.91
C TYR A 137 -13.02 8.02 -0.67
N ARG A 138 -12.40 7.41 0.35
CA ARG A 138 -11.99 8.12 1.58
C ARG A 138 -10.92 9.19 1.33
N LEU A 139 -10.01 8.96 0.39
CA LEU A 139 -8.96 9.91 0.02
C LEU A 139 -9.49 11.10 -0.77
N LEU A 140 -10.61 10.94 -1.48
CA LEU A 140 -11.28 12.03 -2.20
C LEU A 140 -12.15 12.93 -1.32
N GLN A 141 -12.45 12.53 -0.08
CA GLN A 141 -13.31 13.33 0.80
C GLN A 141 -12.67 14.68 1.15
N ALA A 142 -13.49 15.72 1.27
CA ALA A 142 -13.06 17.08 1.59
C ALA A 142 -12.18 17.16 2.85
N PRO A 143 -12.48 16.47 3.97
CA PRO A 143 -11.60 16.50 5.15
C PRO A 143 -10.18 16.00 4.88
N THR A 144 -10.02 15.01 4.00
CA THR A 144 -8.70 14.50 3.60
C THR A 144 -7.95 15.52 2.77
N ARG A 145 -8.62 16.16 1.81
CA ARG A 145 -8.04 17.22 0.97
C ARG A 145 -7.57 18.40 1.82
N THR A 146 -8.46 18.92 2.66
CA THR A 146 -8.14 20.03 3.58
C THR A 146 -6.97 19.68 4.49
N TRP A 147 -6.87 18.43 4.95
CA TRP A 147 -5.73 18.00 5.75
C TRP A 147 -4.40 18.11 4.99
N PHE A 148 -4.31 17.59 3.76
CA PHE A 148 -3.08 17.67 2.94
C PHE A 148 -2.73 19.10 2.51
N ASP A 149 -3.70 19.99 2.43
CA ASP A 149 -3.47 21.40 2.09
C ASP A 149 -2.90 22.21 3.26
N HIS A 150 -3.13 21.80 4.51
CA HIS A 150 -2.80 22.60 5.70
C HIS A 150 -1.77 21.95 6.64
N VAL A 151 -1.55 20.64 6.55
CA VAL A 151 -0.62 19.94 7.45
C VAL A 151 0.83 20.20 7.04
N THR A 152 1.69 20.47 8.02
CA THR A 152 3.14 20.50 7.81
C THR A 152 3.74 19.11 8.06
N VAL A 153 4.85 18.80 7.40
CA VAL A 153 5.56 17.51 7.57
C VAL A 153 5.92 17.25 9.03
N ALA A 154 6.35 18.29 9.76
CA ALA A 154 6.67 18.19 11.18
C ALA A 154 5.41 17.86 12.02
N ALA A 155 4.29 18.54 11.75
CA ALA A 155 3.04 18.29 12.47
C ALA A 155 2.44 16.91 12.16
N ALA A 156 2.58 16.42 10.92
CA ALA A 156 2.14 15.08 10.55
C ALA A 156 2.97 14.00 11.26
N ARG A 157 4.30 14.16 11.30
CA ARG A 157 5.21 13.21 11.97
C ARG A 157 5.03 13.18 13.49
N ALA A 158 4.79 14.32 14.12
CA ALA A 158 4.59 14.41 15.57
C ALA A 158 3.35 13.63 16.05
N ARG A 159 2.39 13.35 15.17
CA ARG A 159 1.14 12.63 15.48
C ARG A 159 1.28 11.10 15.40
N HIS A 160 2.49 10.57 15.21
CA HIS A 160 2.72 9.16 14.94
C HIS A 160 3.71 8.51 15.89
N ASN A 161 3.22 7.56 16.68
CA ASN A 161 4.04 6.65 17.48
C ASN A 161 4.69 5.61 16.56
N ALA A 162 6.00 5.75 16.34
CA ALA A 162 6.80 4.83 15.51
C ALA A 162 6.63 3.33 15.85
N PRO A 163 6.60 2.88 17.14
CA PRO A 163 6.56 1.45 17.43
C PRO A 163 5.24 0.76 17.07
N VAL A 164 4.09 1.40 17.31
CA VAL A 164 2.78 0.85 16.92
C VAL A 164 2.67 0.70 15.40
N TRP A 165 3.31 1.60 14.66
CA TRP A 165 3.32 1.57 13.20
C TRP A 165 4.24 0.51 12.61
N PHE A 166 5.44 0.31 13.17
CA PHE A 166 6.30 -0.82 12.78
C PHE A 166 5.63 -2.17 13.05
N ALA A 167 4.92 -2.30 14.18
CA ALA A 167 4.13 -3.49 14.47
C ALA A 167 3.01 -3.71 13.42
N THR A 168 2.43 -2.63 12.90
CA THR A 168 1.42 -2.73 11.82
C THR A 168 2.03 -3.24 10.52
N ILE A 169 3.22 -2.74 10.12
CA ILE A 169 3.94 -3.22 8.94
C ILE A 169 4.27 -4.71 9.08
N ILE A 170 4.85 -5.10 10.22
CA ILE A 170 5.24 -6.49 10.49
C ILE A 170 4.01 -7.39 10.55
N GLY A 171 2.92 -6.95 11.17
CA GLY A 171 1.67 -7.69 11.23
C GLY A 171 1.05 -7.89 9.84
N SER A 172 1.00 -6.84 9.02
CA SER A 172 0.52 -6.94 7.64
C SER A 172 1.42 -7.83 6.77
N ALA A 173 2.74 -7.75 6.95
CA ALA A 173 3.71 -8.61 6.28
C ALA A 173 3.56 -10.08 6.68
N ALA A 174 3.35 -10.34 7.97
CA ALA A 174 3.13 -11.68 8.49
C ALA A 174 1.83 -12.27 7.94
N VAL A 175 0.73 -11.52 7.90
CA VAL A 175 -0.55 -12.01 7.37
C VAL A 175 -0.46 -12.27 5.86
N GLY A 176 0.05 -11.32 5.07
CA GLY A 176 0.21 -11.50 3.62
C GLY A 176 1.20 -12.62 3.26
N GLY A 177 2.34 -12.67 3.95
CA GLY A 177 3.36 -13.70 3.75
C GLY A 177 2.92 -15.09 4.19
N PHE A 178 2.23 -15.22 5.32
CA PHE A 178 1.71 -16.49 5.83
C PHE A 178 0.61 -17.05 4.92
N LEU A 179 -0.30 -16.20 4.45
CA LEU A 179 -1.30 -16.56 3.44
C LEU A 179 -0.68 -16.93 2.10
N THR A 180 0.49 -16.39 1.73
CA THR A 180 1.16 -16.82 0.50
C THR A 180 1.92 -18.14 0.69
N ALA A 181 2.54 -18.33 1.86
CA ALA A 181 3.40 -19.49 2.17
C ALA A 181 2.64 -20.79 2.46
N ILE A 182 1.47 -20.73 3.11
CA ILE A 182 0.64 -21.93 3.36
C ILE A 182 0.19 -22.55 2.04
N PHE A 183 -0.21 -21.73 1.07
CA PHE A 183 -0.82 -22.25 -0.15
C PHE A 183 0.19 -22.69 -1.19
N ALA A 184 1.39 -22.11 -1.21
CA ALA A 184 2.53 -22.65 -1.96
C ALA A 184 2.91 -24.09 -1.54
N ARG A 185 2.37 -24.61 -0.43
CA ARG A 185 2.53 -25.98 0.05
C ARG A 185 1.33 -26.90 -0.20
N LEU A 186 0.17 -26.35 -0.57
CA LEU A 186 -1.08 -27.10 -0.73
C LEU A 186 -1.50 -27.29 -2.20
N GLY A 187 -0.84 -26.59 -3.14
CA GLY A 187 -0.91 -26.85 -4.58
C GLY A 187 0.37 -27.49 -5.08
#